data_AF-A0A451C9U2-F1
#
_entry.id   AF-A0A451C9U2-F1
#
_cell.length_a   1.000
_cell.length_b   1.000
_cell.length_c   1.000
_cell.angle_alpha   90.00
_cell.angle_beta   90.00
_cell.angle_gamma   90.00
#
_symmetry.space_group_name_H-M   'P 1'
#
loop_
_entity.id
_entity.type
_entity.pdbx_description
1 polymer ?
#
loop_
_entity_poly.entity_id
_entity_poly.type
_entity_poly.pdbx_seq_one_letter_code
_entity_poly.pdbx_strand_id
1 'polypeptide(L)'
;MSLSKQNTTSNHSLSAVFSMDGLLEEAMQQTGLTDFGGDAFHEPLEVLLKSLREEANLNEQGVDSMHRMILRLLTNRLLTEKAFADDPSMNDTPVDRPLFILGFARTGTTLLHNLLACDPNARWLHLWEGLYPAPPPRSLEDDPRIEQAEQWVADLEKFAPRLATAHKLVARGPEECMWLIAHTFVEGVLESSGSVPSYSKWFREHVADVNVYRYYHRQLQMLGTHHRGQGNRMIIFEDKRL
;
A
#
# COMPACT_ATOMS: atom_id res chain seq x y z
N MET A 1 -23.61 -0.06 37.72
CA MET A 1 -22.28 -0.74 37.67
C MET A 1 -22.37 -1.96 36.76
N SER A 2 -22.24 -1.80 35.44
CA SER A 2 -22.08 -2.95 34.50
C SER A 2 -21.54 -2.55 33.12
N LEU A 3 -20.73 -1.48 33.04
CA LEU A 3 -20.12 -1.02 31.78
C LEU A 3 -18.59 -1.22 31.75
N SER A 4 -17.95 -1.66 32.84
CA SER A 4 -16.49 -1.74 32.90
C SER A 4 -15.88 -3.06 32.40
N LYS A 5 -16.64 -4.17 32.38
CA LYS A 5 -16.10 -5.50 32.04
C LYS A 5 -16.04 -5.79 30.53
N GLN A 6 -16.94 -5.21 29.72
CA GLN A 6 -16.89 -5.39 28.25
C GLN A 6 -15.81 -4.53 27.59
N ASN A 7 -15.51 -3.36 28.16
CA ASN A 7 -14.50 -2.44 27.62
C ASN A 7 -13.06 -2.90 27.87
N THR A 8 -12.81 -3.73 28.89
CA THR A 8 -11.45 -4.24 29.19
C THR A 8 -11.10 -5.46 28.34
N THR A 9 -12.07 -6.32 28.03
CA THR A 9 -11.85 -7.48 27.16
C THR A 9 -11.68 -7.08 25.68
N SER A 10 -12.42 -6.07 25.20
CA SER A 10 -12.21 -5.55 23.84
C SER A 10 -10.84 -4.88 23.70
N ASN A 11 -10.43 -4.10 24.70
CA ASN A 11 -9.17 -3.35 24.64
C ASN A 11 -7.92 -4.26 24.75
N HIS A 12 -8.01 -5.34 25.53
CA HIS A 12 -6.97 -6.37 25.57
C HIS A 12 -6.88 -7.17 24.25
N SER A 13 -8.02 -7.42 23.59
CA SER A 13 -8.06 -8.08 22.28
C SER A 13 -7.42 -7.21 21.19
N LEU A 14 -7.76 -5.92 21.14
CA LEU A 14 -7.18 -4.97 20.18
C LEU A 14 -5.68 -4.77 20.40
N SER A 15 -5.22 -4.77 21.66
CA SER A 15 -3.79 -4.68 21.98
C SER A 15 -2.99 -5.87 21.46
N ALA A 16 -3.60 -7.07 21.43
CA ALA A 16 -2.97 -8.25 20.85
C ALA A 16 -2.98 -8.19 19.31
N VAL A 17 -4.12 -7.83 18.70
CA VAL A 17 -4.29 -7.78 17.24
C VAL A 17 -3.44 -6.67 16.59
N PHE A 18 -3.38 -5.49 17.21
CA PHE A 18 -2.59 -4.37 16.72
C PHE A 18 -1.29 -4.22 17.51
N SER A 19 -0.61 -5.34 17.76
CA SER A 19 0.75 -5.36 18.32
C SER A 19 1.78 -5.29 17.20
N MET A 20 2.77 -4.40 17.31
CA MET A 20 3.89 -4.31 16.36
C MET A 20 4.59 -5.67 16.25
N ASP A 21 5.05 -6.20 17.38
CA ASP A 21 5.79 -7.48 17.42
C ASP A 21 4.93 -8.63 16.88
N GLY A 22 3.64 -8.65 17.21
CA GLY A 22 2.71 -9.68 16.74
C GLY A 22 2.52 -9.66 15.22
N LEU A 23 2.33 -8.48 14.65
CA LEU A 23 2.17 -8.30 13.20
C LEU A 23 3.46 -8.60 12.42
N LEU A 24 4.62 -8.20 12.96
CA LEU A 24 5.92 -8.54 12.39
C LEU A 24 6.15 -10.05 12.43
N GLU A 25 5.91 -10.69 13.58
CA GLU A 25 6.04 -12.14 13.73
C GLU A 25 5.10 -12.90 12.79
N GLU A 26 3.85 -12.47 12.65
CA GLU A 26 2.90 -13.09 11.73
C GLU A 26 3.36 -12.97 10.26
N ALA A 27 3.84 -11.80 9.84
CA ALA A 27 4.39 -11.62 8.49
C ALA A 27 5.62 -12.51 8.25
N MET A 28 6.49 -12.64 9.25
CA MET A 28 7.66 -13.53 9.20
C MET A 28 7.24 -15.00 9.09
N GLN A 29 6.22 -15.43 9.84
CA GLN A 29 5.70 -16.80 9.78
C GLN A 29 5.06 -17.11 8.42
N GLN A 30 4.34 -16.16 7.81
CA GLN A 30 3.72 -16.35 6.49
C GLN A 30 4.73 -16.51 5.35
N THR A 31 5.89 -15.87 5.47
CA THR A 31 6.88 -15.78 4.39
C THR A 31 8.12 -16.63 4.61
N GLY A 32 8.44 -16.96 5.87
CA GLY A 32 9.72 -17.54 6.27
C GLY A 32 10.89 -16.54 6.19
N LEU A 33 10.61 -15.24 6.10
CA LEU A 33 11.59 -14.16 5.95
C LEU A 33 11.64 -13.29 7.20
N THR A 34 12.76 -12.59 7.42
CA THR A 34 12.98 -11.79 8.64
C THR A 34 13.50 -10.38 8.38
N ASP A 35 13.81 -10.04 7.12
CA ASP A 35 14.40 -8.75 6.75
C ASP A 35 13.33 -7.82 6.17
N PHE A 36 12.90 -6.83 6.96
CA PHE A 36 11.94 -5.79 6.56
C PHE A 36 12.62 -4.56 5.91
N GLY A 37 13.94 -4.61 5.74
CA GLY A 37 14.75 -3.51 5.23
C GLY A 37 14.99 -2.46 6.30
N GLY A 38 15.20 -1.21 5.88
CA GLY A 38 15.49 -0.12 6.81
C GLY A 38 14.34 0.21 7.78
N ASP A 39 14.68 0.83 8.91
CA ASP A 39 13.75 1.01 10.04
C ASP A 39 12.71 2.12 9.87
N ALA A 40 12.72 2.85 8.76
CA ALA A 40 11.89 4.05 8.54
C ALA A 40 10.38 3.80 8.62
N PHE A 41 9.94 2.54 8.51
CA PHE A 41 8.52 2.17 8.59
C PHE A 41 8.03 1.93 10.03
N HIS A 42 8.94 1.74 11.00
CA HIS A 42 8.57 1.37 12.37
C HIS A 42 7.81 2.48 13.10
N GLU A 43 8.32 3.72 13.06
CA GLU A 43 7.64 4.86 13.70
C GLU A 43 6.24 5.10 13.13
N PRO A 44 6.03 5.28 11.80
CA PRO A 44 4.69 5.51 11.28
C PRO A 44 3.72 4.37 11.59
N LEU A 45 4.20 3.12 11.55
CA LEU A 45 3.39 1.97 11.92
C LEU A 45 3.02 1.99 13.41
N GLU A 46 3.95 2.28 14.32
CA GLU A 46 3.61 2.36 15.75
C GLU A 46 2.59 3.46 16.05
N VAL A 47 2.73 4.63 15.40
CA VAL A 47 1.76 5.72 15.50
C VAL A 47 0.38 5.27 15.01
N LEU A 48 0.31 4.61 13.85
CA LEU A 48 -0.94 4.06 13.31
C LEU A 48 -1.57 3.04 14.27
N LEU A 49 -0.79 2.04 14.72
CA LEU A 49 -1.28 0.99 15.61
C LEU A 49 -1.79 1.57 16.93
N LYS A 50 -1.12 2.58 17.49
CA LYS A 50 -1.59 3.28 18.67
C LYS A 50 -2.94 3.96 18.44
N SER A 51 -3.09 4.73 17.37
CA SER A 51 -4.38 5.35 17.01
C SER A 51 -5.48 4.30 16.77
N LEU A 52 -5.15 3.16 16.19
CA LEU A 52 -6.11 2.07 15.98
C LEU A 52 -6.62 1.48 17.31
N ARG A 53 -5.70 1.27 18.27
CA ARG A 53 -6.03 0.75 19.60
C ARG A 53 -6.85 1.75 20.42
N GLU A 54 -6.49 3.03 20.38
CA GLU A 54 -7.00 4.03 21.33
C GLU A 54 -8.17 4.87 20.80
N GLU A 55 -8.28 5.06 19.48
CA GLU A 55 -9.11 6.12 18.89
C GLU A 55 -10.08 5.61 17.82
N ALA A 56 -9.75 4.53 17.12
CA ALA A 56 -10.47 4.12 15.91
C ALA A 56 -11.87 3.54 16.14
N ASN A 57 -12.17 3.04 17.35
CA ASN A 57 -13.46 2.45 17.72
C ASN A 57 -14.00 1.48 16.64
N LEU A 58 -13.12 0.60 16.16
CA LEU A 58 -13.44 -0.34 15.08
C LEU A 58 -14.43 -1.41 15.54
N ASN A 59 -15.35 -1.78 14.66
CA ASN A 59 -16.11 -3.03 14.81
C ASN A 59 -15.24 -4.23 14.37
N GLU A 60 -15.72 -5.46 14.61
CA GLU A 60 -14.99 -6.69 14.28
C GLU A 60 -14.51 -6.73 12.82
N GLN A 61 -15.39 -6.37 11.88
CA GLN A 61 -15.03 -6.31 10.46
C GLN A 61 -13.94 -5.27 10.15
N GLY A 62 -13.96 -4.12 10.83
CA GLY A 62 -12.96 -3.08 10.72
C GLY A 62 -11.61 -3.51 11.28
N VAL A 63 -11.62 -4.20 12.43
CA VAL A 63 -10.41 -4.80 13.03
C VAL A 63 -9.77 -5.77 12.05
N ASP A 64 -10.55 -6.71 11.54
CA ASP A 64 -10.15 -7.71 10.56
C ASP A 64 -9.59 -7.07 9.28
N SER A 65 -10.22 -6.01 8.78
CA SER A 65 -9.82 -5.34 7.54
C SER A 65 -8.52 -4.56 7.71
N MET A 66 -8.36 -3.84 8.83
CA MET A 66 -7.11 -3.13 9.14
C MET A 66 -5.97 -4.12 9.40
N HIS A 67 -6.21 -5.20 10.13
CA HIS A 67 -5.24 -6.26 10.36
C HIS A 67 -4.73 -6.85 9.04
N ARG A 68 -5.64 -7.30 8.16
CA ARG A 68 -5.28 -7.83 6.83
C ARG A 68 -4.52 -6.82 5.97
N MET A 69 -4.89 -5.54 6.01
CA MET A 69 -4.19 -4.51 5.26
C MET A 69 -2.75 -4.32 5.76
N ILE A 70 -2.56 -4.14 7.07
CA ILE A 70 -1.24 -3.93 7.68
C ILE A 70 -0.35 -5.15 7.45
N LEU A 71 -0.91 -6.35 7.66
CA LEU A 71 -0.19 -7.60 7.45
C LEU A 71 0.24 -7.79 6.00
N ARG A 72 -0.63 -7.47 5.02
CA ARG A 72 -0.25 -7.46 3.60
C ARG A 72 0.92 -6.52 3.34
N LEU A 73 0.88 -5.30 3.88
CA LEU A 73 1.96 -4.31 3.69
C LEU A 73 3.29 -4.83 4.26
N LEU A 74 3.28 -5.41 5.46
CA LEU A 74 4.45 -6.02 6.09
C LEU A 74 4.99 -7.23 5.31
N THR A 75 4.12 -8.15 4.91
CA THR A 75 4.47 -9.30 4.07
C THR A 75 5.09 -8.85 2.75
N ASN A 76 4.53 -7.83 2.11
CA ASN A 76 5.10 -7.27 0.88
C ASN A 76 6.46 -6.61 1.10
N ARG A 77 6.71 -5.97 2.25
CA ARG A 77 8.06 -5.46 2.59
C ARG A 77 9.07 -6.60 2.66
N LEU A 78 8.77 -7.70 3.36
CA LEU A 78 9.64 -8.88 3.42
C LEU A 78 9.94 -9.44 2.03
N LEU A 79 8.92 -9.57 1.18
CA LEU A 79 9.08 -10.08 -0.19
C LEU A 79 9.89 -9.11 -1.08
N THR A 80 9.71 -7.80 -0.88
CA THR A 80 10.46 -6.77 -1.60
C THR A 80 11.94 -6.83 -1.25
N GLU A 81 12.27 -6.88 0.04
CA GLU A 81 13.67 -6.92 0.48
C GLU A 81 14.33 -8.25 0.11
N LYS A 82 13.60 -9.37 0.17
CA LYS A 82 14.06 -10.63 -0.43
C LYS A 82 14.39 -10.47 -1.91
N ALA A 83 13.51 -9.85 -2.70
CA ALA A 83 13.76 -9.68 -4.13
C ALA A 83 15.06 -8.88 -4.37
N PHE A 84 15.29 -7.80 -3.63
CA PHE A 84 16.53 -7.02 -3.71
C PHE A 84 17.77 -7.77 -3.22
N ALA A 85 17.64 -8.62 -2.22
CA ALA A 85 18.72 -9.48 -1.76
C ALA A 85 19.09 -10.55 -2.81
N ASP A 86 18.07 -11.11 -3.48
CA ASP A 86 18.24 -12.11 -4.55
C ASP A 86 18.83 -11.49 -5.83
N ASP A 87 18.45 -10.25 -6.18
CA ASP A 87 19.00 -9.50 -7.31
C ASP A 87 19.29 -8.02 -6.95
N PRO A 88 20.51 -7.74 -6.44
CA PRO A 88 20.91 -6.37 -6.10
C PRO A 88 20.99 -5.42 -7.30
N SER A 89 21.08 -5.94 -8.54
CA SER A 89 21.18 -5.12 -9.76
C SER A 89 19.90 -4.34 -10.07
N MET A 90 18.79 -4.68 -9.42
CA MET A 90 17.56 -3.92 -9.48
C MET A 90 17.72 -2.49 -8.95
N ASN A 91 18.65 -2.25 -8.02
CA ASN A 91 18.94 -0.89 -7.52
C ASN A 91 19.48 0.05 -8.62
N ASP A 92 19.96 -0.51 -9.74
CA ASP A 92 20.45 0.25 -10.89
C ASP A 92 19.42 0.29 -12.04
N THR A 93 18.21 -0.27 -11.86
CA THR A 93 17.15 -0.14 -12.87
C THR A 93 16.80 1.35 -13.02
N PRO A 94 16.87 1.92 -14.23
CA PRO A 94 16.56 3.33 -14.43
C PRO A 94 15.05 3.59 -14.36
N VAL A 95 14.66 4.69 -13.71
CA VAL A 95 13.31 5.26 -13.74
C VAL A 95 13.38 6.58 -14.50
N ASP A 96 13.55 6.47 -15.82
CA ASP A 96 13.87 7.64 -16.65
C ASP A 96 12.64 8.46 -17.00
N ARG A 97 12.72 9.76 -16.70
CA ARG A 97 11.76 10.80 -17.13
C ARG A 97 10.29 10.43 -16.85
N PRO A 98 9.91 10.00 -15.63
CA PRO A 98 8.51 9.71 -15.32
C PRO A 98 7.61 10.92 -15.60
N LEU A 99 6.35 10.66 -15.95
CA LEU A 99 5.31 11.68 -16.00
C LEU A 99 4.51 11.60 -14.71
N PHE A 100 4.53 12.68 -13.91
CA PHE A 100 3.70 12.78 -12.72
C PHE A 100 2.41 13.54 -13.02
N ILE A 101 1.27 12.94 -12.67
CA ILE A 101 -0.02 13.62 -12.63
C ILE A 101 -0.26 14.01 -11.17
N LEU A 102 -0.29 15.32 -10.90
CA LEU A 102 -0.56 15.88 -9.57
C LEU A 102 -1.84 16.71 -9.62
N GLY A 103 -2.72 16.51 -8.64
CA GLY A 103 -3.93 17.29 -8.50
C GLY A 103 -4.75 16.86 -7.30
N PHE A 104 -5.77 17.63 -6.96
CA PHE A 104 -6.72 17.26 -5.91
C PHE A 104 -7.70 16.21 -6.43
N ALA A 105 -8.22 15.39 -5.52
CA ALA A 105 -9.37 14.55 -5.79
C ALA A 105 -10.48 15.35 -6.51
N ARG A 106 -11.11 14.69 -7.49
CA ARG A 106 -12.23 15.24 -8.29
C ARG A 106 -11.86 16.39 -9.26
N THR A 107 -10.59 16.57 -9.60
CA THR A 107 -10.14 17.53 -10.64
C THR A 107 -9.95 16.91 -12.03
N GLY A 108 -10.38 15.66 -12.23
CA GLY A 108 -10.26 14.96 -13.52
C GLY A 108 -8.92 14.26 -13.73
N THR A 109 -8.07 14.15 -12.71
CA THR A 109 -6.79 13.43 -12.76
C THR A 109 -6.94 11.96 -13.13
N THR A 110 -7.97 11.26 -12.63
CA THR A 110 -8.28 9.88 -13.03
C THR A 110 -8.61 9.77 -14.52
N LEU A 111 -9.37 10.73 -15.07
CA LEU A 111 -9.68 10.76 -16.51
C LEU A 111 -8.39 10.96 -17.32
N LEU A 112 -7.56 11.93 -16.92
CA LEU A 112 -6.27 12.19 -17.56
C LEU A 112 -5.36 10.95 -17.50
N HIS A 113 -5.28 10.28 -16.35
CA HIS A 113 -4.48 9.07 -16.19
C HIS A 113 -4.93 7.96 -17.14
N ASN A 114 -6.24 7.70 -17.21
CA ASN A 114 -6.79 6.71 -18.13
C ASN A 114 -6.57 7.07 -19.61
N LEU A 115 -6.66 8.35 -19.99
CA LEU A 115 -6.37 8.80 -21.35
C LEU A 115 -4.91 8.57 -21.74
N LEU A 116 -3.97 8.88 -20.83
CA LEU A 116 -2.56 8.66 -21.09
C LEU A 116 -2.19 7.17 -21.11
N ALA A 117 -2.88 6.35 -20.31
CA ALA A 117 -2.74 4.90 -20.34
C ALA A 117 -3.23 4.25 -21.66
N CYS A 118 -3.91 4.99 -22.55
CA CYS A 118 -4.23 4.47 -23.88
C CYS A 118 -3.05 4.51 -24.85
N ASP A 119 -1.95 5.19 -24.54
CA ASP A 119 -0.75 5.17 -25.39
C ASP A 119 -0.07 3.80 -25.28
N PRO A 120 0.15 3.06 -26.39
CA PRO A 120 0.86 1.78 -26.36
C PRO A 120 2.32 1.91 -25.89
N ASN A 121 2.87 3.12 -25.90
CA ASN A 121 4.19 3.42 -25.35
C ASN A 121 4.10 3.99 -23.92
N ALA A 122 2.93 4.03 -23.29
CA ALA A 122 2.85 4.32 -21.87
C ALA A 122 3.08 3.06 -21.05
N ARG A 123 3.68 3.25 -19.88
CA ARG A 123 3.66 2.25 -18.81
C ARG A 123 3.06 2.93 -17.59
N TRP A 124 2.07 2.32 -16.96
CA TRP A 124 1.41 2.87 -15.76
C TRP A 124 1.36 1.80 -14.69
N LEU A 125 1.33 2.19 -13.42
CA LEU A 125 1.17 1.24 -12.32
C LEU A 125 -0.17 0.51 -12.42
N HIS A 126 -0.16 -0.82 -12.49
CA HIS A 126 -1.39 -1.59 -12.34
C HIS A 126 -1.76 -1.75 -10.86
N LEU A 127 -3.05 -1.87 -10.55
CA LEU A 127 -3.50 -2.12 -9.17
C LEU A 127 -2.80 -3.33 -8.54
N TRP A 128 -2.70 -4.44 -9.28
CA TRP A 128 -2.08 -5.66 -8.75
C TRP A 128 -0.60 -5.47 -8.39
N GLU A 129 0.13 -4.62 -9.11
CA GLU A 129 1.51 -4.26 -8.80
C GLU A 129 1.60 -3.37 -7.55
N GLY A 130 0.63 -2.46 -7.40
CA GLY A 130 0.51 -1.65 -6.20
C GLY A 130 0.18 -2.48 -4.96
N LEU A 131 -0.73 -3.45 -5.09
CA LEU A 131 -1.13 -4.33 -3.98
C LEU A 131 -0.08 -5.38 -3.64
N TYR A 132 0.69 -5.86 -4.61
CA TYR A 132 1.65 -6.97 -4.47
C TYR A 132 2.91 -6.71 -5.35
N PRO A 133 3.82 -5.80 -4.95
CA PRO A 133 4.90 -5.34 -5.83
C PRO A 133 6.00 -6.37 -6.09
N ALA A 134 6.23 -7.29 -5.15
CA ALA A 134 7.29 -8.29 -5.23
C ALA A 134 6.74 -9.69 -5.55
N PRO A 135 7.48 -10.55 -6.28
CA PRO A 135 8.78 -10.28 -6.92
C PRO A 135 8.66 -9.36 -8.16
N PRO A 136 9.78 -8.88 -8.76
CA PRO A 136 9.72 -8.16 -10.04
C PRO A 136 8.94 -8.98 -11.08
N PRO A 137 7.89 -8.42 -11.71
CA PRO A 137 7.07 -9.17 -12.64
C PRO A 137 7.85 -9.55 -13.90
N ARG A 138 7.64 -10.78 -14.38
CA ARG A 138 8.20 -11.25 -15.65
C ARG A 138 7.26 -11.05 -16.84
N SER A 139 5.98 -10.87 -16.57
CA SER A 139 4.92 -10.60 -17.53
C SER A 139 3.93 -9.64 -16.89
N LEU A 140 3.39 -8.70 -17.66
CA LEU A 140 2.31 -7.81 -17.21
C LEU A 140 0.92 -8.40 -17.46
N GLU A 141 0.85 -9.41 -18.33
CA GLU A 141 -0.41 -10.04 -18.75
C GLU A 141 -0.69 -11.35 -17.98
N ASP A 142 0.38 -12.06 -17.63
CA ASP A 142 0.34 -13.41 -17.03
C ASP A 142 1.19 -13.44 -15.76
N ASP A 143 0.61 -12.94 -14.68
CA ASP A 143 1.20 -12.96 -13.33
C ASP A 143 0.14 -13.44 -12.33
N PRO A 144 0.46 -14.41 -11.45
CA PRO A 144 -0.51 -14.95 -10.48
C PRO A 144 -1.07 -13.90 -9.52
N ARG A 145 -0.35 -12.79 -9.29
CA ARG A 145 -0.82 -11.69 -8.44
C ARG A 145 -2.01 -10.95 -9.05
N ILE A 146 -2.26 -11.10 -10.35
CA ILE A 146 -3.44 -10.53 -10.99
C ILE A 146 -4.72 -11.18 -10.44
N GLU A 147 -4.78 -12.51 -10.38
CA GLU A 147 -5.93 -13.23 -9.81
C GLU A 147 -6.10 -12.89 -8.32
N GLN A 148 -4.99 -12.79 -7.59
CA GLN A 148 -5.02 -12.36 -6.19
C GLN A 148 -5.60 -10.95 -6.02
N ALA A 149 -5.26 -10.02 -6.91
CA ALA A 149 -5.81 -8.67 -6.92
C ALA A 149 -7.27 -8.63 -7.37
N GLU A 150 -7.68 -9.48 -8.32
CA GLU A 150 -9.08 -9.62 -8.72
C GLU A 150 -9.96 -10.11 -7.56
N GLN A 151 -9.48 -11.10 -6.80
CA GLN A 151 -10.16 -11.56 -5.60
C GLN A 151 -10.24 -10.45 -4.53
N TRP A 152 -9.15 -9.69 -4.35
CA TRP A 152 -9.15 -8.56 -3.42
C TRP A 152 -10.17 -7.48 -3.82
N VAL A 153 -10.28 -7.16 -5.12
CA VAL A 153 -11.29 -6.22 -5.64
C VAL A 153 -12.70 -6.77 -5.41
N ALA A 154 -12.95 -8.05 -5.69
CA ALA A 154 -14.25 -8.67 -5.46
C ALA A 154 -14.67 -8.63 -3.97
N ASP A 155 -13.71 -8.87 -3.06
CA ASP A 155 -13.96 -8.75 -1.62
C ASP A 155 -14.26 -7.30 -1.23
N LEU A 156 -13.54 -6.31 -1.78
CA LEU A 156 -13.83 -4.90 -1.54
C LEU A 156 -15.24 -4.52 -2.02
N GLU A 157 -15.64 -4.94 -3.21
CA GLU A 157 -16.99 -4.69 -3.75
C GLU A 157 -18.08 -5.27 -2.85
N LYS A 158 -17.83 -6.46 -2.29
CA LYS A 158 -18.76 -7.14 -1.38
C LYS A 158 -18.85 -6.47 -0.01
N PHE A 159 -17.72 -6.12 0.60
CA PHE A 159 -17.66 -5.66 1.98
C PHE A 159 -17.75 -4.13 2.12
N ALA A 160 -17.39 -3.38 1.07
CA ALA A 160 -17.43 -1.92 1.03
C ALA A 160 -18.07 -1.39 -0.29
N PRO A 161 -19.33 -1.76 -0.62
CA PRO A 161 -19.95 -1.46 -1.91
C PRO A 161 -20.07 0.04 -2.22
N ARG A 162 -20.21 0.88 -1.18
CA ARG A 162 -20.23 2.35 -1.35
C ARG A 162 -18.87 2.88 -1.80
N LEU A 163 -17.77 2.33 -1.28
CA LEU A 163 -16.42 2.71 -1.68
C LEU A 163 -16.18 2.27 -3.12
N ALA A 164 -16.52 1.04 -3.47
CA ALA A 164 -16.40 0.53 -4.84
C ALA A 164 -17.22 1.34 -5.87
N THR A 165 -18.36 1.91 -5.45
CA THR A 165 -19.15 2.82 -6.30
C THR A 165 -18.45 4.16 -6.51
N ALA A 166 -17.76 4.68 -5.49
CA ALA A 166 -17.06 5.96 -5.56
C ALA A 166 -15.69 5.86 -6.25
N HIS A 167 -15.02 4.72 -6.09
CA HIS A 167 -13.71 4.40 -6.65
C HIS A 167 -13.77 2.99 -7.24
N LYS A 168 -13.96 2.90 -8.56
CA LYS A 168 -13.95 1.62 -9.26
C LYS A 168 -12.51 1.16 -9.47
N LEU A 169 -12.09 0.18 -8.68
CA LEU A 169 -10.79 -0.46 -8.79
C LEU A 169 -10.84 -1.61 -9.80
N VAL A 170 -9.80 -1.74 -10.61
CA VAL A 170 -9.66 -2.84 -11.57
C VAL A 170 -8.25 -3.40 -11.44
N ALA A 171 -8.10 -4.71 -11.21
CA ALA A 171 -6.81 -5.34 -10.97
C ALA A 171 -5.75 -4.98 -12.03
N ARG A 172 -6.13 -5.06 -13.32
CA ARG A 172 -5.29 -4.69 -14.48
C ARG A 172 -5.38 -3.21 -14.87
N GLY A 173 -6.17 -2.40 -14.16
CA GLY A 173 -6.37 -0.98 -14.49
C GLY A 173 -5.22 -0.08 -14.02
N PRO A 174 -5.10 1.14 -14.58
CA PRO A 174 -4.15 2.14 -14.14
C PRO A 174 -4.50 2.70 -12.75
N GLU A 175 -3.52 2.75 -11.85
CA GLU A 175 -3.72 3.11 -10.44
C GLU A 175 -2.69 4.12 -9.90
N GLU A 176 -3.05 4.76 -8.78
CA GLU A 176 -2.25 5.78 -8.13
C GLU A 176 -1.08 5.19 -7.32
N CYS A 177 0.00 5.96 -7.17
CA CYS A 177 1.19 5.56 -6.44
C CYS A 177 0.96 5.28 -4.94
N MET A 178 -0.18 5.73 -4.39
CA MET A 178 -0.56 5.50 -3.00
C MET A 178 -0.47 4.02 -2.59
N TRP A 179 -0.78 3.10 -3.52
CA TRP A 179 -0.71 1.66 -3.23
C TRP A 179 0.72 1.19 -2.96
N LEU A 180 1.71 1.77 -3.65
CA LEU A 180 3.12 1.50 -3.39
C LEU A 180 3.64 2.27 -2.16
N ILE A 181 3.25 3.54 -2.02
CA ILE A 181 3.70 4.39 -0.90
C ILE A 181 3.19 3.85 0.45
N ALA A 182 2.00 3.24 0.48
CA ALA A 182 1.43 2.64 1.69
C ALA A 182 2.35 1.63 2.39
N HIS A 183 3.31 1.01 1.67
CA HIS A 183 4.33 0.12 2.25
C HIS A 183 5.33 0.83 3.19
N THR A 184 5.29 2.17 3.24
CA THR A 184 6.07 2.98 4.19
C THR A 184 5.29 3.35 5.44
N PHE A 185 3.98 3.03 5.47
CA PHE A 185 3.01 3.48 6.48
C PHE A 185 2.84 5.01 6.59
N VAL A 186 3.29 5.77 5.59
CA VAL A 186 3.10 7.23 5.48
C VAL A 186 2.19 7.53 4.29
N GLU A 187 0.90 7.17 4.39
CA GLU A 187 -0.05 7.33 3.29
C GLU A 187 -1.47 7.65 3.79
N GLY A 188 -2.21 8.47 3.05
CA GLY A 188 -3.55 8.95 3.43
C GLY A 188 -4.63 7.87 3.35
N VAL A 189 -4.38 6.76 2.66
CA VAL A 189 -5.28 5.58 2.66
C VAL A 189 -5.45 4.99 4.05
N LEU A 190 -4.41 5.07 4.90
CA LEU A 190 -4.41 4.54 6.26
C LEU A 190 -5.31 5.40 7.17
N GLU A 191 -5.27 6.72 6.99
CA GLU A 191 -6.21 7.65 7.62
C GLU A 191 -7.65 7.42 7.12
N SER A 192 -7.83 7.19 5.82
CA SER A 192 -9.17 7.02 5.23
C SER A 192 -9.84 5.70 5.64
N SER A 193 -9.08 4.74 6.20
CA SER A 193 -9.55 3.39 6.53
C SER A 193 -10.06 3.23 7.97
N GLY A 194 -9.92 4.26 8.82
CA GLY A 194 -10.40 4.24 10.20
C GLY A 194 -10.34 5.61 10.87
N SER A 195 -11.00 5.78 12.02
CA SER A 195 -10.96 7.05 12.77
C SER A 195 -9.65 7.18 13.57
N VAL A 196 -8.55 7.55 12.92
CA VAL A 196 -7.20 7.57 13.53
C VAL A 196 -6.61 8.99 13.67
N PRO A 197 -7.23 9.89 14.46
CA PRO A 197 -6.88 11.31 14.48
C PRO A 197 -5.44 11.62 14.91
N SER A 198 -4.83 10.85 15.81
CA SER A 198 -3.41 11.05 16.16
C SER A 198 -2.47 10.68 15.01
N TYR A 199 -2.72 9.56 14.31
CA TYR A 199 -2.01 9.24 13.07
C TYR A 199 -2.25 10.30 11.99
N SER A 200 -3.49 10.74 11.75
CA SER A 200 -3.79 11.81 10.79
C SER A 200 -3.03 13.11 11.07
N LYS A 201 -2.86 13.46 12.35
CA LYS A 201 -2.05 14.62 12.74
C LYS A 201 -0.57 14.39 12.43
N TRP A 202 -0.03 13.24 12.85
CA TRP A 202 1.36 12.89 12.58
C TRP A 202 1.65 12.83 11.08
N PHE A 203 0.80 12.19 10.28
CA PHE A 203 0.94 12.05 8.83
C PHE A 203 1.05 13.41 8.13
N ARG A 204 0.21 14.39 8.48
CA ARG A 204 0.25 15.74 7.90
C ARG A 204 1.58 16.47 8.14
N GLU A 205 2.28 16.13 9.22
CA GLU A 205 3.61 16.69 9.53
C GLU A 205 4.74 15.98 8.75
N HIS A 206 4.47 14.79 8.17
CA HIS A 206 5.49 13.89 7.58
C HIS A 206 5.25 13.52 6.10
N VAL A 207 4.17 14.02 5.47
CA VAL A 207 3.79 13.72 4.07
C VAL A 207 4.89 14.03 3.03
N ALA A 208 5.85 14.90 3.36
CA ALA A 208 6.94 15.30 2.47
C ALA A 208 8.31 14.65 2.81
N ASP A 209 8.34 13.57 3.60
CA ASP A 209 9.59 12.88 3.94
C ASP A 209 10.24 12.25 2.68
N VAL A 210 11.48 12.63 2.41
CA VAL A 210 12.29 12.09 1.30
C VAL A 210 12.48 10.57 1.37
N ASN A 211 12.47 9.97 2.56
CA ASN A 211 12.66 8.54 2.74
C ASN A 211 11.47 7.74 2.19
N VAL A 212 10.26 8.30 2.24
CA VAL A 212 9.07 7.71 1.63
C VAL A 212 9.26 7.57 0.12
N TYR A 213 9.66 8.65 -0.54
CA TYR A 213 9.92 8.64 -1.98
C TYR A 213 11.13 7.80 -2.38
N ARG A 214 12.14 7.65 -1.51
CA ARG A 214 13.27 6.73 -1.76
C ARG A 214 12.82 5.27 -1.78
N TYR A 215 11.98 4.85 -0.82
CA TYR A 215 11.45 3.49 -0.82
C TYR A 215 10.49 3.26 -1.99
N TYR A 216 9.64 4.25 -2.29
CA TYR A 216 8.79 4.24 -3.49
C TYR A 216 9.61 4.09 -4.78
N HIS A 217 10.70 4.84 -4.93
CA HIS A 217 11.60 4.72 -6.07
C HIS A 217 12.18 3.31 -6.19
N ARG A 218 12.66 2.69 -5.09
CA ARG A 218 13.13 1.29 -5.11
C ARG A 218 12.05 0.34 -5.63
N GLN A 219 10.80 0.49 -5.18
CA GLN A 219 9.71 -0.35 -5.70
C GLN A 219 9.49 -0.16 -7.21
N LEU A 220 9.57 1.07 -7.73
CA LEU A 220 9.51 1.32 -9.18
C LEU A 220 10.67 0.67 -9.94
N GLN A 221 11.88 0.73 -9.38
CA GLN A 221 13.06 0.07 -9.96
C GLN A 221 12.86 -1.44 -10.05
N MET A 222 12.33 -2.07 -8.99
CA MET A 222 11.96 -3.49 -8.99
C MET A 222 10.96 -3.80 -10.10
N LEU A 223 9.82 -3.09 -10.15
CA LEU A 223 8.77 -3.31 -11.16
C LEU A 223 9.27 -3.11 -12.60
N GLY A 224 10.22 -2.20 -12.81
CA GLY A 224 10.82 -1.91 -14.11
C GLY A 224 11.88 -2.92 -14.59
N THR A 225 12.34 -3.83 -13.73
CA THR A 225 13.56 -4.64 -13.97
C THR A 225 13.52 -5.48 -15.24
N HIS A 226 12.39 -6.15 -15.53
CA HIS A 226 12.24 -6.99 -16.72
C HIS A 226 11.53 -6.28 -17.89
N HIS A 227 11.10 -5.04 -17.69
CA HIS A 227 10.36 -4.26 -18.67
C HIS A 227 11.18 -3.08 -19.21
N ARG A 228 12.52 -3.23 -19.18
CA ARG A 228 13.50 -2.27 -19.71
C ARG A 228 13.34 -2.10 -21.22
N GLY A 229 13.46 -0.86 -21.71
CA GLY A 229 13.85 -0.61 -23.11
C GLY A 229 12.76 -0.54 -24.18
N GLN A 230 11.47 -0.51 -23.83
CA GLN A 230 10.41 -0.30 -24.84
C GLN A 230 10.21 1.18 -25.23
N GLY A 231 11.04 2.11 -24.75
CA GLY A 231 10.79 3.55 -24.91
C GLY A 231 9.59 4.05 -24.09
N ASN A 232 9.04 3.18 -23.22
CA ASN A 232 7.80 3.47 -22.53
C ASN A 232 8.05 4.38 -21.34
N ARG A 233 7.40 5.55 -21.36
CA ARG A 233 7.48 6.50 -20.26
C ARG A 233 6.60 6.00 -19.12
N MET A 234 7.18 5.80 -17.94
CA MET A 234 6.40 5.48 -16.73
C MET A 234 5.51 6.69 -16.38
N ILE A 235 4.21 6.46 -16.32
CA ILE A 235 3.20 7.39 -15.87
C ILE A 235 2.89 7.05 -14.43
N ILE A 236 3.12 8.03 -13.57
CA ILE A 236 2.89 7.95 -12.15
C ILE A 236 1.76 8.92 -11.83
N PHE A 237 0.69 8.41 -11.25
CA PHE A 237 -0.39 9.23 -10.75
C PHE A 237 -0.25 9.38 -9.24
N GLU A 238 -0.19 10.63 -8.76
CA GLU A 238 -0.13 10.97 -7.35
C GLU A 238 -1.27 11.94 -7.01
N ASP A 239 -2.28 11.45 -6.30
CA ASP A 239 -3.36 12.27 -5.76
C ASP A 239 -2.86 13.05 -4.54
N LYS A 240 -2.91 14.38 -4.62
CA LYS A 240 -2.63 15.22 -3.45
C LYS A 240 -3.89 15.36 -2.63
N ARG A 241 -4.05 14.52 -1.62
CA ARG A 241 -5.03 14.75 -0.54
C ARG A 241 -4.35 15.61 0.53
N LEU A 242 -4.89 16.81 0.77
CA LEU A 242 -4.45 17.70 1.86
C LEU A 242 -4.86 17.13 3.22
#